data_AF-L2GA91-F1
#
_entry.id   AF-L2GA91-F1
#
_cell.length_a   1.000
_cell.length_b   1.000
_cell.length_c   1.000
_cell.angle_alpha   90.00
_cell.angle_beta   90.00
_cell.angle_gamma   90.00
#
_symmetry.space_group_name_H-M   'P 1'
#
loop_
_entity.id
_entity.type
_entity.pdbx_description
1 polymer ?
#
loop_
_entity_poly.entity_id
_entity_poly.type
_entity_poly.pdbx_seq_one_letter_code
_entity_poly.pdbx_strand_id
1 'polypeptide(L)'
;MLSKLFIWDDEVDAEVGDLSSDFQAAQTFRRETIEYVRHCLGLNEVGCVTREPPESKIIAFFKVIGDASCQAYDVERRELLFRELEFFMKTSEVEQKRRLSPDLSSVEEYVETRMGTSAVNVTSFFNEYAYRVSLPIKVLTDPYMKVVWDKTNIIIWATNDLLSLKKEVGQQTVDSIVPLLFREFGSLDLAVSMVVETIEKAVEDFDYAAYILTERYSGDESLIGNLKTYINACRLNCTGNLNWSLQTGRYGVSKHTIAGGVMMRLE
;
A
#
# COMPACT_ATOMS: atom_id res chain seq x y z
N MET A 1 -6.19 -10.55 -0.41
CA MET A 1 -5.45 -9.67 0.52
C MET A 1 -5.62 -8.21 0.16
N LEU A 2 -5.14 -7.77 -1.02
CA LEU A 2 -5.29 -6.39 -1.50
C LEU A 2 -6.74 -5.87 -1.37
N SER A 3 -7.73 -6.63 -1.86
CA SER A 3 -9.14 -6.27 -1.75
C SER A 3 -9.65 -6.08 -0.32
N LYS A 4 -9.01 -6.71 0.68
CA LYS A 4 -9.42 -6.65 2.08
C LYS A 4 -8.71 -5.53 2.84
N LEU A 5 -7.50 -5.15 2.42
CA LEU A 5 -6.86 -3.91 2.86
C LEU A 5 -7.64 -2.70 2.33
N PHE A 6 -8.11 -2.74 1.08
CA PHE A 6 -9.03 -1.73 0.56
C PHE A 6 -10.32 -1.64 1.37
N ILE A 7 -10.98 -2.76 1.70
CA ILE A 7 -12.19 -2.72 2.54
C ILE A 7 -11.90 -2.15 3.93
N TRP A 8 -10.73 -2.45 4.52
CA TRP A 8 -10.35 -1.86 5.80
C TRP A 8 -10.11 -0.35 5.70
N ASP A 9 -9.48 0.09 4.61
CA ASP A 9 -9.23 1.51 4.31
C ASP A 9 -10.55 2.26 4.07
N ASP A 10 -11.46 1.66 3.31
CA ASP A 10 -12.79 2.22 3.00
C ASP A 10 -13.58 2.54 4.28
N GLU A 11 -13.41 1.80 5.39
CA GLU A 11 -14.09 2.10 6.67
C GLU A 11 -13.68 3.45 7.28
N VAL A 12 -12.43 3.86 7.08
CA VAL A 12 -11.86 5.11 7.62
C VAL A 12 -11.76 6.21 6.56
N ASP A 13 -11.98 5.89 5.29
CA ASP A 13 -11.97 6.82 4.16
C ASP A 13 -13.35 7.47 3.89
N ALA A 14 -13.34 8.73 3.46
CA ALA A 14 -14.52 9.56 3.22
C ALA A 14 -15.40 9.10 2.06
N GLU A 15 -14.90 8.25 1.15
CA GLU A 15 -15.70 7.83 0.00
C GLU A 15 -16.85 6.88 0.39
N VAL A 16 -16.69 6.06 1.43
CA VAL A 16 -17.63 4.95 1.72
C VAL A 16 -17.78 4.61 3.21
N GLY A 17 -16.89 5.06 4.10
CA GLY A 17 -16.76 4.52 5.45
C GLY A 17 -17.65 5.13 6.52
N ASP A 18 -18.22 4.26 7.38
CA ASP A 18 -19.00 4.65 8.55
C ASP A 18 -18.16 5.43 9.58
N LEU A 19 -16.84 5.19 9.62
CA LEU A 19 -15.91 5.83 10.57
C LEU A 19 -15.21 7.06 9.98
N SER A 20 -15.50 7.41 8.73
CA SER A 20 -14.79 8.45 8.00
C SER A 20 -14.87 9.83 8.65
N SER A 21 -16.00 10.17 9.28
CA SER A 21 -16.22 11.45 9.96
C SER A 21 -16.05 11.38 11.49
N ASP A 22 -16.02 10.18 12.07
CA ASP A 22 -15.81 9.98 13.51
C ASP A 22 -14.36 9.57 13.79
N PHE A 23 -13.52 10.57 14.05
CA PHE A 23 -12.12 10.34 14.33
C PHE A 23 -11.90 9.45 15.57
N GLN A 24 -12.72 9.59 16.61
CA GLN A 24 -12.52 8.83 17.85
C GLN A 24 -12.88 7.36 17.69
N ALA A 25 -13.98 7.07 16.97
CA ALA A 25 -14.34 5.70 16.62
C ALA A 25 -13.31 5.07 15.69
N ALA A 26 -12.85 5.80 14.66
CA ALA A 26 -11.78 5.34 13.76
C ALA A 26 -10.48 5.02 14.52
N GLN A 27 -10.11 5.82 15.52
CA GLN A 27 -8.94 5.52 16.36
C GLN A 27 -9.09 4.26 17.20
N THR A 28 -10.31 3.97 17.67
CA THR A 28 -10.59 2.70 18.36
C THR A 28 -10.49 1.52 17.41
N PHE A 29 -11.05 1.64 16.21
CA PHE A 29 -10.95 0.64 15.15
C PHE A 29 -9.51 0.35 14.74
N ARG A 30 -8.67 1.39 14.54
CA ARG A 30 -7.24 1.24 14.25
C ARG A 30 -6.49 0.52 15.36
N ARG A 31 -6.67 0.95 16.61
CA ARG A 31 -6.01 0.34 17.78
C ARG A 31 -6.39 -1.13 17.92
N GLU A 32 -7.68 -1.44 17.84
CA GLU A 32 -8.17 -2.81 17.91
C GLU A 32 -7.60 -3.66 16.76
N THR A 33 -7.51 -3.10 15.56
CA THR A 33 -6.91 -3.78 14.41
C THR A 33 -5.43 -4.08 14.65
N ILE A 34 -4.63 -3.09 15.05
CA ILE A 34 -3.19 -3.27 15.30
C ILE A 34 -2.96 -4.35 16.36
N GLU A 35 -3.69 -4.30 17.48
CA GLU A 35 -3.57 -5.29 18.54
C GLU A 35 -3.96 -6.70 18.06
N TYR A 36 -5.04 -6.82 17.28
CA TYR A 36 -5.49 -8.11 16.76
C TYR A 36 -4.57 -8.68 15.69
N VAL A 37 -4.01 -7.85 14.80
CA VAL A 37 -2.98 -8.26 13.83
C VAL A 37 -1.74 -8.77 14.56
N ARG A 38 -1.27 -8.07 15.60
CA ARG A 38 -0.13 -8.52 16.41
C ARG A 38 -0.39 -9.89 17.03
N HIS A 39 -1.60 -10.09 17.54
CA HIS A 39 -2.05 -11.37 18.08
C HIS A 39 -2.04 -12.48 17.01
N CYS A 40 -2.66 -12.23 15.85
CA CYS A 40 -2.78 -13.20 14.76
C CYS A 40 -1.42 -13.59 14.16
N LEU A 41 -0.44 -12.70 14.21
CA LEU A 41 0.95 -12.98 13.80
C LEU A 41 1.76 -13.70 14.88
N GLY A 42 1.18 -13.97 16.05
CA GLY A 42 1.86 -14.66 17.15
C GLY A 42 3.02 -13.85 17.74
N LEU A 43 2.90 -12.51 17.75
CA LEU A 43 3.93 -11.57 18.21
C LEU A 43 3.61 -10.95 19.59
N ASN A 44 2.58 -11.46 20.25
CA ASN A 44 2.26 -11.08 21.63
C ASN A 44 3.25 -11.70 22.62
N GLU A 45 3.38 -11.08 23.78
CA GLU A 45 4.22 -11.60 24.87
C GLU A 45 3.76 -13.01 25.31
N VAL A 46 4.73 -13.80 25.76
CA VAL A 46 4.49 -15.16 26.25
C VAL A 46 3.55 -15.10 27.46
N GLY A 47 2.43 -15.82 27.39
CA GLY A 47 1.41 -15.84 28.46
C GLY A 47 0.22 -14.90 28.21
N CYS A 48 0.20 -14.16 27.10
CA CYS A 48 -0.99 -13.40 26.69
C CYS A 48 -2.14 -14.35 26.35
N VAL A 49 -3.34 -14.07 26.86
CA VAL A 49 -4.53 -14.90 26.62
C VAL A 49 -4.90 -14.88 25.14
N THR A 50 -5.33 -16.03 24.60
CA THR A 50 -5.90 -16.10 23.24
C THR A 50 -7.06 -15.11 23.15
N ARG A 51 -7.00 -14.19 22.18
CA ARG A 51 -8.01 -13.13 22.07
C ARG A 51 -9.22 -13.72 21.35
N GLU A 52 -10.42 -13.50 21.91
CA GLU A 52 -11.67 -13.76 21.20
C GLU A 52 -11.67 -12.99 19.86
N PRO A 53 -12.27 -13.54 18.78
CA PRO A 53 -12.41 -12.81 17.54
C PRO A 53 -13.15 -11.47 17.77
N PRO A 54 -12.67 -10.36 17.17
CA PRO A 54 -13.33 -9.07 17.29
C PRO A 54 -14.70 -9.11 16.64
N GLU A 55 -15.63 -8.29 17.14
CA GLU A 55 -16.99 -8.19 16.57
C GLU A 55 -16.96 -7.71 15.12
N SER A 56 -16.01 -6.83 14.79
CA SER A 56 -15.80 -6.37 13.42
C SER A 56 -15.27 -7.50 12.53
N LYS A 57 -16.09 -7.92 11.56
CA LYS A 57 -15.69 -8.91 10.54
C LYS A 57 -14.48 -8.47 9.71
N ILE A 58 -14.28 -7.16 9.55
CA ILE A 58 -13.15 -6.58 8.82
C ILE A 58 -11.85 -6.80 9.61
N ILE A 59 -11.89 -6.57 10.93
CA ILE A 59 -10.75 -6.85 11.79
C ILE A 59 -10.52 -8.37 11.89
N ALA A 60 -11.59 -9.16 12.07
CA ALA A 60 -11.51 -10.61 12.22
C ALA A 60 -10.83 -11.29 11.01
N PHE A 61 -10.94 -10.72 9.81
CA PHE A 61 -10.30 -11.21 8.60
C PHE A 61 -8.76 -11.32 8.71
N PHE A 62 -8.12 -10.48 9.51
CA PHE A 62 -6.67 -10.55 9.71
C PHE A 62 -6.21 -11.87 10.33
N LYS A 63 -7.11 -12.66 10.93
CA LYS A 63 -6.81 -14.03 11.33
C LYS A 63 -6.39 -14.91 10.16
N VAL A 64 -7.04 -14.80 9.01
CA VAL A 64 -6.71 -15.58 7.81
C VAL A 64 -5.30 -15.25 7.33
N ILE A 65 -4.95 -13.96 7.33
CA ILE A 65 -3.60 -13.50 6.99
C ILE A 65 -2.61 -14.01 8.03
N GLY A 66 -2.90 -13.82 9.32
CA GLY A 66 -2.00 -14.21 10.41
C GLY A 66 -1.71 -15.71 10.47
N ASP A 67 -2.74 -16.55 10.31
CA ASP A 67 -2.59 -18.01 10.28
C ASP A 67 -1.73 -18.44 9.09
N ALA A 68 -1.96 -17.89 7.90
CA ALA A 68 -1.14 -18.17 6.71
C ALA A 68 0.30 -17.69 6.88
N SER A 69 0.50 -16.50 7.47
CA SER A 69 1.82 -15.95 7.76
C SER A 69 2.58 -16.79 8.80
N CYS A 70 1.91 -17.28 9.84
CA CYS A 70 2.52 -18.16 10.85
C CYS A 70 2.93 -19.52 10.26
N GLN A 71 2.23 -20.00 9.24
CA GLN A 71 2.61 -21.23 8.53
C GLN A 71 3.78 -21.00 7.57
N ALA A 72 3.82 -19.84 6.91
CA ALA A 72 4.79 -19.55 5.85
C ALA A 72 6.11 -18.93 6.33
N TYR A 73 6.10 -18.23 7.48
CA TYR A 73 7.19 -17.34 7.87
C TYR A 73 7.69 -17.55 9.30
N ASP A 74 8.98 -17.30 9.49
CA ASP A 74 9.60 -17.21 10.82
C ASP A 74 9.16 -15.94 11.59
N VAL A 75 9.64 -15.79 12.82
CA VAL A 75 9.29 -14.64 13.68
C VAL A 75 9.79 -13.33 13.07
N GLU A 76 11.01 -13.29 12.52
CA GLU A 76 11.61 -12.05 12.00
C GLU A 76 10.82 -11.49 10.80
N ARG A 77 10.38 -12.36 9.89
CA ARG A 77 9.52 -11.95 8.76
C ARG A 77 8.13 -11.54 9.21
N ARG A 78 7.56 -12.19 10.24
CA ARG A 78 6.28 -11.78 10.81
C ARG A 78 6.36 -10.41 11.48
N GLU A 79 7.46 -10.10 12.17
CA GLU A 79 7.72 -8.75 12.70
C GLU A 79 7.89 -7.71 11.58
N LEU A 80 8.53 -8.07 10.45
CA LEU A 80 8.59 -7.19 9.28
C LEU A 80 7.19 -6.91 8.73
N LEU A 81 6.36 -7.94 8.50
CA LEU A 81 4.98 -7.77 8.07
C LEU A 81 4.16 -6.92 9.05
N PHE A 82 4.30 -7.17 10.36
CA PHE A 82 3.61 -6.39 11.38
C PHE A 82 3.99 -4.91 11.31
N ARG A 83 5.28 -4.59 11.13
CA ARG A 83 5.73 -3.19 10.99
C ARG A 83 5.11 -2.50 9.79
N GLU A 84 5.03 -3.17 8.62
CA GLU A 84 4.40 -2.56 7.43
C GLU A 84 2.89 -2.35 7.62
N LEU A 85 2.19 -3.32 8.23
CA LEU A 85 0.76 -3.18 8.55
C LEU A 85 0.50 -2.09 9.59
N GLU A 86 1.32 -2.03 10.65
CA GLU A 86 1.22 -1.02 11.69
C GLU A 86 1.51 0.37 11.13
N PHE A 87 2.52 0.50 10.27
CA PHE A 87 2.85 1.75 9.59
C PHE A 87 1.67 2.22 8.72
N PHE A 88 1.08 1.34 7.93
CA PHE A 88 -0.12 1.65 7.14
C PHE A 88 -1.27 2.16 8.02
N MET A 89 -1.61 1.42 9.08
CA MET A 89 -2.71 1.78 9.97
C MET A 89 -2.45 3.09 10.72
N LYS A 90 -1.23 3.30 11.25
CA LYS A 90 -0.85 4.57 11.91
C LYS A 90 -0.85 5.74 10.94
N THR A 91 -0.43 5.53 9.71
CA THR A 91 -0.36 6.62 8.71
C THR A 91 -1.76 7.01 8.23
N SER A 92 -2.72 6.07 8.19
CA SER A 92 -4.14 6.38 7.91
C SER A 92 -4.78 7.32 8.96
N GLU A 93 -4.25 7.36 10.19
CA GLU A 93 -4.67 8.37 11.19
C GLU A 93 -4.30 9.78 10.72
N VAL A 94 -3.08 9.95 10.22
CA VAL A 94 -2.58 11.24 9.76
C VAL A 94 -3.38 11.71 8.54
N GLU A 95 -3.67 10.79 7.62
CA GLU A 95 -4.53 11.05 6.46
C GLU A 95 -5.94 11.48 6.87
N GLN A 96 -6.60 10.75 7.79
CA GLN A 96 -7.91 11.14 8.29
C GLN A 96 -7.88 12.50 8.98
N LYS A 97 -6.87 12.79 9.81
CA LYS A 97 -6.71 14.10 10.47
C LYS A 97 -6.64 15.23 9.45
N ARG A 98 -5.85 15.07 8.39
CA ARG A 98 -5.74 16.08 7.33
C ARG A 98 -7.04 16.24 6.58
N ARG A 99 -7.71 15.15 6.24
CA ARG A 99 -9.00 15.18 5.56
C ARG A 99 -10.09 15.88 6.39
N LEU A 100 -10.06 15.74 7.71
CA LEU A 100 -10.98 16.42 8.62
C LEU A 100 -10.57 17.88 8.91
N SER A 101 -9.36 18.29 8.50
CA SER A 101 -8.90 19.67 8.60
C SER A 101 -9.53 20.53 7.49
N PRO A 102 -9.87 21.80 7.76
CA PRO A 102 -10.25 22.74 6.71
C PRO A 102 -9.06 23.13 5.81
N ASP A 103 -7.83 22.88 6.25
CA ASP A 103 -6.62 23.25 5.54
C ASP A 103 -6.15 22.13 4.61
N LEU A 104 -5.75 22.52 3.39
CA LEU A 104 -5.15 21.61 2.42
C LEU A 104 -3.66 21.35 2.72
N SER A 105 -3.27 20.08 2.70
CA SER A 105 -1.89 19.61 2.88
C SER A 105 -0.89 20.35 1.99
N SER A 106 0.35 20.55 2.45
CA SER A 106 1.47 20.82 1.53
C SER A 106 1.78 19.59 0.67
N VAL A 107 2.53 19.78 -0.42
CA VAL A 107 2.99 18.68 -1.28
C VAL A 107 3.85 17.68 -0.49
N GLU A 108 4.72 18.17 0.38
CA GLU A 108 5.60 17.34 1.21
C GLU A 108 4.81 16.46 2.19
N GLU A 109 3.91 17.05 2.98
CA GLU A 109 3.06 16.33 3.94
C GLU A 109 2.18 15.27 3.25
N TYR A 110 1.67 15.60 2.05
CA TYR A 110 0.89 14.67 1.24
C TYR A 110 1.74 13.46 0.85
N VAL A 111 2.93 13.67 0.27
CA VAL A 111 3.82 12.59 -0.17
C VAL A 111 4.23 11.72 1.00
N GLU A 112 4.63 12.30 2.14
CA GLU A 112 5.00 11.55 3.34
C GLU A 112 3.89 10.60 3.80
N THR A 113 2.64 11.06 3.72
CA THR A 113 1.50 10.25 4.14
C THR A 113 1.11 9.23 3.10
N ARG A 114 1.16 9.60 1.81
CA ARG A 114 0.81 8.70 0.71
C ARG A 114 1.73 7.50 0.64
N MET A 115 2.99 7.66 1.03
CA MET A 115 3.94 6.56 1.20
C MET A 115 3.48 5.52 2.24
N GLY A 116 2.70 5.91 3.25
CA GLY A 116 2.15 4.98 4.23
C GLY A 116 0.76 4.45 3.91
N THR A 117 -0.11 5.22 3.23
CA THR A 117 -1.52 4.83 3.01
C THR A 117 -1.78 4.03 1.73
N SER A 118 -0.79 3.84 0.85
CA SER A 118 -0.97 3.06 -0.39
C SER A 118 -1.04 1.54 -0.18
N ALA A 119 -0.67 1.04 1.01
CA ALA A 119 -0.49 -0.38 1.34
C ALA A 119 0.46 -1.18 0.41
N VAL A 120 1.23 -0.50 -0.46
CA VAL A 120 2.07 -1.16 -1.49
C VAL A 120 3.15 -2.02 -0.85
N ASN A 121 3.82 -1.54 0.20
CA ASN A 121 4.86 -2.32 0.86
C ASN A 121 4.32 -3.61 1.49
N VAL A 122 3.15 -3.53 2.14
CA VAL A 122 2.45 -4.71 2.68
C VAL A 122 2.19 -5.72 1.56
N THR A 123 1.71 -5.27 0.41
CA THR A 123 1.43 -6.20 -0.72
C THR A 123 2.71 -6.75 -1.35
N SER A 124 3.78 -5.95 -1.38
CA SER A 124 5.08 -6.34 -1.91
C SER A 124 5.71 -7.43 -1.04
N PHE A 125 5.56 -7.39 0.28
CA PHE A 125 5.99 -8.45 1.20
C PHE A 125 5.43 -9.83 0.78
N PHE A 126 4.20 -9.90 0.30
CA PHE A 126 3.59 -11.17 -0.13
C PHE A 126 4.03 -11.65 -1.52
N ASN A 127 4.87 -10.90 -2.25
CA ASN A 127 5.42 -11.36 -3.53
C ASN A 127 6.20 -12.67 -3.38
N GLU A 128 6.94 -12.87 -2.27
CA GLU A 128 7.62 -14.13 -1.99
C GLU A 128 6.64 -15.32 -1.98
N TYR A 129 5.53 -15.17 -1.26
CA TYR A 129 4.49 -16.19 -1.18
C TYR A 129 3.82 -16.42 -2.54
N ALA A 130 3.47 -15.33 -3.25
CA ALA A 130 2.77 -15.40 -4.53
C ALA A 130 3.61 -16.11 -5.62
N TYR A 131 4.92 -15.85 -5.65
CA TYR A 131 5.82 -16.44 -6.64
C TYR A 131 6.55 -17.69 -6.13
N ARG A 132 6.23 -18.16 -4.92
CA ARG A 132 6.84 -19.34 -4.27
C ARG A 132 8.37 -19.27 -4.22
N VAL A 133 8.88 -18.08 -3.93
CA VAL A 133 10.31 -17.83 -3.71
C VAL A 133 10.57 -17.51 -2.24
N SER A 134 11.81 -17.70 -1.81
CA SER A 134 12.23 -17.40 -0.45
C SER A 134 13.53 -16.59 -0.47
N LEU A 135 13.48 -15.40 0.12
CA LEU A 135 14.58 -14.47 0.31
C LEU A 135 14.90 -14.40 1.80
N PRO A 136 16.16 -14.61 2.20
CA PRO A 136 16.58 -14.43 3.59
C PRO A 136 16.22 -13.04 4.12
N ILE A 137 15.89 -12.93 5.41
CA ILE A 137 15.49 -11.65 6.01
C ILE A 137 16.50 -10.52 5.76
N LYS A 138 17.82 -10.85 5.76
CA LYS A 138 18.90 -9.90 5.44
C LYS A 138 18.76 -9.23 4.07
N VAL A 139 18.12 -9.90 3.10
CA VAL A 139 17.84 -9.36 1.76
C VAL A 139 16.59 -8.50 1.80
N LEU A 140 15.54 -8.93 2.50
CA LEU A 140 14.30 -8.16 2.67
C LEU A 140 14.53 -6.84 3.41
N THR A 141 15.47 -6.83 4.36
CA THR A 141 15.86 -5.65 5.14
C THR A 141 17.09 -4.95 4.57
N ASP A 142 17.55 -5.33 3.37
CA ASP A 142 18.65 -4.64 2.71
C ASP A 142 18.23 -3.20 2.37
N PRO A 143 19.08 -2.17 2.60
CA PRO A 143 18.76 -0.80 2.22
C PRO A 143 18.30 -0.63 0.77
N TYR A 144 18.86 -1.40 -0.17
CA TYR A 144 18.43 -1.35 -1.58
C TYR A 144 17.10 -2.06 -1.83
N MET A 145 16.75 -3.08 -1.03
CA MET A 145 15.40 -3.65 -1.07
C MET A 145 14.36 -2.64 -0.57
N LYS A 146 14.70 -1.86 0.46
CA LYS A 146 13.83 -0.76 0.91
C LYS A 146 13.59 0.25 -0.22
N VAL A 147 14.64 0.63 -0.96
CA VAL A 147 14.49 1.52 -2.14
C VAL A 147 13.61 0.86 -3.20
N VAL A 148 13.78 -0.43 -3.49
CA VAL A 148 12.89 -1.17 -4.42
C VAL A 148 11.42 -1.06 -3.99
N TRP A 149 11.11 -1.24 -2.70
CA TRP A 149 9.73 -1.12 -2.19
C TRP A 149 9.22 0.31 -2.25
N ASP A 150 10.00 1.28 -1.75
CA ASP A 150 9.64 2.69 -1.76
C ASP A 150 9.36 3.19 -3.19
N LYS A 151 10.16 2.77 -4.17
CA LYS A 151 9.98 3.18 -5.57
C LYS A 151 8.81 2.45 -6.23
N THR A 152 8.57 1.18 -5.90
CA THR A 152 7.34 0.46 -6.29
C THR A 152 6.10 1.23 -5.80
N ASN A 153 6.16 1.69 -4.55
CA ASN A 153 5.11 2.47 -3.92
C ASN A 153 4.86 3.80 -4.64
N ILE A 154 5.93 4.58 -4.89
CA ILE A 154 5.85 5.84 -5.66
C ILE A 154 5.24 5.65 -7.04
N ILE A 155 5.71 4.66 -7.80
CA ILE A 155 5.17 4.41 -9.14
C ILE A 155 3.68 4.12 -9.06
N ILE A 156 3.24 3.30 -8.10
CA ILE A 156 1.83 2.91 -7.96
C ILE A 156 0.94 4.07 -7.53
N TRP A 157 1.28 4.82 -6.48
CA TRP A 157 0.41 5.91 -6.03
C TRP A 157 0.43 7.11 -6.97
N ALA A 158 1.58 7.45 -7.56
CA ALA A 158 1.64 8.57 -8.51
C ALA A 158 0.86 8.26 -9.80
N THR A 159 0.92 7.02 -10.27
CA THR A 159 0.09 6.55 -11.39
C THR A 159 -1.39 6.58 -11.02
N ASN A 160 -1.72 6.20 -9.78
CA ASN A 160 -3.09 6.26 -9.27
C ASN A 160 -3.63 7.69 -9.38
N ASP A 161 -3.01 8.65 -8.68
CA ASP A 161 -3.43 10.05 -8.62
C ASP A 161 -3.55 10.69 -10.01
N LEU A 162 -2.64 10.36 -10.93
CA LEU A 162 -2.69 10.88 -12.30
C LEU A 162 -3.92 10.36 -13.07
N LEU A 163 -4.25 9.08 -12.91
CA LEU A 163 -5.34 8.43 -13.65
C LEU A 163 -6.71 8.61 -12.97
N SER A 164 -6.73 8.76 -11.64
CA SER A 164 -7.93 9.00 -10.84
C SER A 164 -8.36 10.47 -10.79
N LEU A 165 -7.50 11.42 -11.19
CA LEU A 165 -7.76 12.87 -11.10
C LEU A 165 -9.18 13.30 -11.49
N LYS A 166 -9.71 12.82 -12.63
CA LYS A 166 -11.06 13.20 -13.09
C LYS A 166 -12.17 12.71 -12.15
N LYS A 167 -12.01 11.51 -11.61
CA LYS A 167 -12.92 10.92 -10.62
C LYS A 167 -12.88 11.77 -9.34
N GLU A 168 -11.68 12.03 -8.83
CA GLU A 168 -11.44 12.75 -7.58
C GLU A 168 -11.96 14.19 -7.62
N VAL A 169 -11.65 14.94 -8.68
CA VAL A 169 -12.20 16.30 -8.88
C VAL A 169 -13.73 16.27 -8.97
N GLY A 170 -14.31 15.27 -9.65
CA GLY A 170 -15.76 15.09 -9.74
C GLY A 170 -16.42 14.78 -8.39
N GLN A 171 -15.68 14.19 -7.45
CA GLN A 171 -16.12 13.86 -6.09
C GLN A 171 -15.74 14.93 -5.06
N GLN A 172 -15.11 16.03 -5.49
CA GLN A 172 -14.58 17.08 -4.61
C GLN A 172 -13.55 16.57 -3.60
N THR A 173 -12.87 15.46 -3.91
CA THR A 173 -11.71 14.97 -3.17
C THR A 173 -10.46 15.56 -3.82
N VAL A 174 -9.82 16.51 -3.15
CA VAL A 174 -8.65 17.24 -3.69
C VAL A 174 -7.34 16.86 -2.99
N ASP A 175 -7.36 15.85 -2.12
CA ASP A 175 -6.16 15.27 -1.48
C ASP A 175 -5.48 14.31 -2.46
N SER A 176 -4.85 14.88 -3.48
CA SER A 176 -4.20 14.20 -4.61
C SER A 176 -3.03 15.06 -5.07
N ILE A 177 -1.95 14.44 -5.56
CA ILE A 177 -0.72 15.19 -5.87
C ILE A 177 -0.93 16.27 -6.95
N VAL A 178 -1.78 15.99 -7.96
CA VAL A 178 -1.98 16.90 -9.09
C VAL A 178 -2.68 18.21 -8.67
N PRO A 179 -3.82 18.19 -7.95
CA PRO A 179 -4.41 19.42 -7.40
C PRO A 179 -3.46 20.22 -6.49
N LEU A 180 -2.65 19.54 -5.68
CA LEU A 180 -1.71 20.21 -4.78
C LEU A 180 -0.60 20.94 -5.56
N LEU A 181 -0.01 20.28 -6.56
CA LEU A 181 0.97 20.91 -7.46
C LEU A 181 0.35 22.04 -8.29
N PHE A 182 -0.88 21.86 -8.78
CA PHE A 182 -1.59 22.92 -9.50
C PHE A 182 -1.79 24.16 -8.63
N ARG A 183 -2.13 23.99 -7.35
CA ARG A 183 -2.28 25.10 -6.40
C ARG A 183 -0.95 25.84 -6.21
N GLU A 184 0.18 25.12 -6.16
CA GLU A 184 1.50 25.71 -5.93
C GLU A 184 2.04 26.45 -7.17
N PHE A 185 1.84 25.89 -8.37
CA PHE A 185 2.47 26.42 -9.59
C PHE A 185 1.50 27.09 -10.59
N GLY A 186 0.18 26.94 -10.39
CA GLY A 186 -0.86 27.55 -11.24
C GLY A 186 -0.99 26.98 -12.65
N SER A 187 -0.32 25.86 -12.96
CA SER A 187 -0.31 25.24 -14.30
C SER A 187 -0.57 23.74 -14.21
N LEU A 188 -1.66 23.30 -14.85
CA LEU A 188 -2.04 21.88 -14.86
C LEU A 188 -1.05 21.05 -15.68
N ASP A 189 -0.59 21.58 -16.82
CA ASP A 189 0.40 20.92 -17.67
C ASP A 189 1.72 20.72 -16.92
N LEU A 190 2.14 21.72 -16.13
CA LEU A 190 3.33 21.60 -15.29
C LEU A 190 3.12 20.58 -14.16
N ALA A 191 1.99 20.65 -13.45
CA ALA A 191 1.66 19.69 -12.39
C ALA A 191 1.65 18.24 -12.90
N VAL A 192 1.02 17.98 -14.05
CA VAL A 192 1.02 16.65 -14.68
C VAL A 192 2.44 16.24 -15.09
N SER A 193 3.21 17.14 -15.70
CA SER A 193 4.59 16.86 -16.11
C SER A 193 5.47 16.47 -14.91
N MET A 194 5.35 17.18 -13.79
CA MET A 194 6.10 16.86 -12.56
C MET A 194 5.74 15.48 -11.99
N VAL A 195 4.47 15.06 -12.07
CA VAL A 195 4.06 13.71 -11.64
C VAL A 195 4.61 12.64 -12.57
N VAL A 196 4.61 12.88 -13.89
CA VAL A 196 5.23 11.96 -14.86
C VAL A 196 6.73 11.85 -14.62
N GLU A 197 7.43 12.97 -14.44
CA GLU A 197 8.87 12.99 -14.11
C GLU A 197 9.15 12.26 -12.78
N THR A 198 8.25 12.37 -11.80
CA THR A 198 8.35 11.62 -10.53
C THR A 198 8.26 10.11 -10.76
N ILE A 199 7.35 9.66 -11.62
CA ILE A 199 7.23 8.24 -12.00
C ILE A 199 8.48 7.77 -12.76
N GLU A 200 8.94 8.53 -13.75
CA GLU A 200 10.14 8.21 -14.54
C GLU A 200 11.38 8.09 -13.65
N LYS A 201 11.62 9.08 -12.79
CA LYS A 201 12.72 9.04 -11.81
C LYS A 201 12.58 7.85 -10.86
N ALA A 202 11.37 7.52 -10.45
CA ALA A 202 11.15 6.37 -9.57
C ALA A 202 11.47 5.04 -10.25
N VAL A 203 11.20 4.91 -11.57
CA VAL A 203 11.61 3.74 -12.37
C VAL A 203 13.12 3.64 -12.46
N GLU A 204 13.82 4.75 -12.73
CA GLU A 204 15.29 4.77 -12.79
C GLU A 204 15.93 4.37 -11.45
N ASP A 205 15.46 4.97 -10.36
CA ASP A 205 15.94 4.67 -9.00
C ASP A 205 15.64 3.22 -8.61
N PHE A 206 14.47 2.69 -9.00
CA PHE A 206 14.11 1.28 -8.80
C PHE A 206 15.11 0.37 -9.52
N ASP A 207 15.35 0.60 -10.80
CA ASP A 207 16.20 -0.27 -11.62
C ASP A 207 17.66 -0.21 -11.18
N TYR A 208 18.13 0.97 -10.77
CA TYR A 208 19.44 1.12 -10.14
C TYR A 208 19.54 0.34 -8.83
N ALA A 209 18.57 0.46 -7.92
CA ALA A 209 18.56 -0.27 -6.66
C ALA A 209 18.48 -1.78 -6.87
N ALA A 210 17.64 -2.23 -7.81
CA ALA A 210 17.54 -3.62 -8.22
C ALA A 210 18.87 -4.16 -8.74
N TYR A 211 19.57 -3.41 -9.59
CA TYR A 211 20.89 -3.78 -10.10
C TYR A 211 21.89 -3.97 -8.96
N ILE A 212 22.07 -2.95 -8.09
CA ILE A 212 23.01 -3.02 -6.97
C ILE A 212 22.68 -4.19 -6.04
N LEU A 213 21.40 -4.43 -5.76
CA LEU A 213 20.95 -5.54 -4.93
C LEU A 213 21.29 -6.89 -5.58
N THR A 214 21.06 -7.05 -6.88
CA THR A 214 21.41 -8.29 -7.60
C THR A 214 22.92 -8.53 -7.67
N GLU A 215 23.71 -7.49 -7.89
CA GLU A 215 25.18 -7.60 -7.92
C GLU A 215 25.73 -8.00 -6.54
N ARG A 216 25.20 -7.39 -5.47
CA ARG A 216 25.59 -7.69 -4.08
C ARG A 216 25.39 -9.16 -3.71
N TYR A 217 24.31 -9.78 -4.19
CA TYR A 217 23.97 -11.18 -3.90
C TYR A 217 24.30 -12.14 -5.05
N SER A 218 25.07 -11.70 -6.05
CA SER A 218 25.41 -12.49 -7.25
C SER A 218 26.21 -13.77 -6.97
N GLY A 219 26.96 -13.80 -5.86
CA GLY A 219 27.78 -14.95 -5.47
C GLY A 219 27.00 -16.14 -4.89
N ASP A 220 25.70 -16.02 -4.64
CA ASP A 220 24.83 -17.10 -4.19
C ASP A 220 23.86 -17.48 -5.30
N GLU A 221 24.20 -18.55 -6.05
CA GLU A 221 23.45 -19.00 -7.23
C GLU A 221 21.98 -19.35 -6.92
N SER A 222 21.71 -19.86 -5.71
CA SER A 222 20.35 -20.23 -5.30
C SER A 222 19.52 -19.00 -4.94
N LEU A 223 20.15 -18.03 -4.27
CA LEU A 223 19.52 -16.79 -3.84
C LEU A 223 19.24 -15.85 -5.02
N ILE A 224 20.20 -15.71 -5.93
CA ILE A 224 20.09 -14.74 -7.02
C ILE A 224 18.91 -15.02 -7.94
N GLY A 225 18.57 -16.30 -8.17
CA GLY A 225 17.39 -16.70 -8.92
C GLY A 225 16.10 -16.25 -8.23
N ASN A 226 15.96 -16.52 -6.93
CA ASN A 226 14.81 -16.08 -6.14
C ASN A 226 14.69 -14.56 -6.09
N LEU A 227 15.82 -13.86 -5.91
CA LEU A 227 15.87 -12.40 -5.86
C LEU A 227 15.42 -11.76 -7.17
N LYS A 228 15.90 -12.28 -8.31
CA LYS A 228 15.47 -11.80 -9.63
C LYS A 228 13.98 -11.99 -9.84
N THR A 229 13.44 -13.15 -9.48
CA THR A 229 11.99 -13.42 -9.53
C THR A 229 11.21 -12.45 -8.66
N TYR A 230 11.66 -12.20 -7.43
CA TYR A 230 11.01 -11.25 -6.51
C TYR A 230 11.04 -9.81 -7.04
N ILE A 231 12.17 -9.32 -7.53
CA ILE A 231 12.28 -7.98 -8.13
C ILE A 231 11.34 -7.87 -9.34
N ASN A 232 11.25 -8.92 -10.16
CA ASN A 232 10.32 -8.96 -11.28
C ASN A 232 8.86 -8.92 -10.82
N ALA A 233 8.52 -9.55 -9.69
CA ALA A 233 7.19 -9.43 -9.09
C ALA A 233 6.87 -7.97 -8.72
N CYS A 234 7.82 -7.22 -8.16
CA CYS A 234 7.62 -5.78 -7.90
C CYS A 234 7.39 -4.98 -9.19
N ARG A 235 8.12 -5.27 -10.28
CA ARG A 235 7.85 -4.66 -11.61
C ARG A 235 6.45 -5.00 -12.14
N LEU A 236 6.00 -6.23 -11.92
CA LEU A 236 4.66 -6.69 -12.28
C LEU A 236 3.58 -6.01 -11.43
N ASN A 237 3.86 -5.64 -10.18
CA ASN A 237 2.94 -4.84 -9.38
C ASN A 237 2.74 -3.45 -10.02
N CYS A 238 3.80 -2.77 -10.45
CA CYS A 238 3.71 -1.46 -11.12
C CYS A 238 2.96 -1.55 -12.46
N THR A 239 3.39 -2.45 -13.34
CA THR A 239 2.77 -2.61 -14.67
C THR A 239 1.34 -3.14 -14.59
N GLY A 240 1.08 -4.04 -13.65
CA GLY A 240 -0.26 -4.55 -13.34
C GLY A 240 -1.18 -3.45 -12.83
N ASN A 241 -0.69 -2.57 -11.95
CA ASN A 241 -1.43 -1.39 -11.49
C ASN A 241 -1.78 -0.45 -12.64
N LEU A 242 -0.82 -0.11 -13.51
CA LEU A 242 -1.07 0.74 -14.67
C LEU A 242 -2.10 0.10 -15.60
N ASN A 243 -1.90 -1.17 -15.95
CA ASN A 243 -2.82 -1.88 -16.84
C ASN A 243 -4.23 -1.96 -16.26
N TRP A 244 -4.36 -2.26 -14.96
CA TRP A 244 -5.65 -2.25 -14.28
C TRP A 244 -6.28 -0.84 -14.28
N SER A 245 -5.49 0.21 -13.99
CA SER A 245 -5.97 1.60 -13.94
C SER A 245 -6.47 2.09 -15.29
N LEU A 246 -5.87 1.61 -16.39
CA LEU A 246 -6.33 1.91 -17.74
C LEU A 246 -7.61 1.15 -18.09
N GLN A 247 -7.78 -0.10 -17.65
CA GLN A 247 -8.92 -0.95 -18.04
C GLN A 247 -10.13 -0.84 -17.10
N THR A 248 -9.93 -0.39 -15.87
CA THR A 248 -10.99 -0.35 -14.86
C THR A 248 -12.04 0.73 -15.19
N GLY A 249 -13.30 0.39 -14.95
CA GLY A 249 -14.38 1.38 -14.96
C GLY A 249 -14.25 2.44 -13.86
N ARG A 250 -13.47 2.17 -12.80
CA ARG A 250 -13.31 3.04 -11.61
C ARG A 250 -12.83 4.45 -11.96
N TYR A 251 -11.91 4.59 -12.91
CA TYR A 251 -11.33 5.89 -13.28
C TYR A 251 -11.92 6.49 -14.55
N GLY A 252 -12.67 5.70 -15.32
CA GLY A 252 -13.30 6.16 -16.56
C GLY A 252 -12.30 6.61 -17.64
N VAL A 253 -11.06 6.10 -17.60
CA VAL A 253 -9.97 6.43 -18.55
C VAL A 253 -10.18 5.73 -19.89
N SER A 254 -10.37 4.41 -19.92
CA SER A 254 -10.79 3.68 -21.13
C SER A 254 -12.30 3.52 -21.18
N LYS A 255 -13.00 4.51 -21.74
CA LYS A 255 -14.45 4.42 -21.92
C LYS A 255 -14.81 3.39 -23.00
N HIS A 256 -15.13 2.17 -22.58
CA HIS A 256 -16.10 1.31 -23.30
C HIS A 256 -17.31 0.94 -22.45
N THR A 257 -17.22 0.78 -21.12
CA THR A 257 -18.39 0.69 -20.21
C THR A 257 -17.97 0.93 -18.75
N ILE A 258 -18.88 1.48 -17.92
CA ILE A 258 -18.75 1.58 -16.45
C ILE A 258 -19.12 0.25 -15.74
N ALA A 259 -19.55 -0.77 -16.49
CA ALA A 259 -19.88 -2.10 -16.00
C ALA A 259 -18.63 -2.99 -16.11
N GLY A 260 -17.84 -3.01 -15.04
CA GLY A 260 -16.59 -3.80 -14.98
C GLY A 260 -16.03 -3.99 -13.57
N GLY A 261 -16.83 -3.76 -12.53
CA GLY A 261 -16.45 -4.07 -11.16
C GLY A 261 -16.65 -5.55 -10.86
N VAL A 262 -15.72 -6.17 -10.13
CA VAL A 262 -15.98 -7.45 -9.48
C VAL A 262 -17.03 -7.20 -8.39
N MET A 263 -18.25 -7.68 -8.62
CA MET A 263 -19.30 -7.70 -7.60
C MET A 263 -18.94 -8.76 -6.56
N MET A 264 -18.32 -8.35 -5.44
CA MET A 264 -18.15 -9.23 -4.28
C MET A 264 -19.41 -9.17 -3.43
N ARG A 265 -20.17 -10.28 -3.39
CA ARG A 265 -21.25 -10.44 -2.41
C ARG A 265 -20.61 -10.71 -1.05
N LEU A 266 -20.90 -9.85 -0.08
CA LEU A 266 -20.63 -10.13 1.32
C LEU A 266 -21.76 -11.04 1.81
N GLU A 267 -21.51 -12.34 1.85
CA GLU A 267 -22.28 -13.29 2.68
C GLU A 267 -21.62 -13.38 4.06
#